data_AF-A0A3B9LMX7-F1
#
_entry.id   AF-A0A3B9LMX7-F1
#
_cell.length_a   1.000
_cell.length_b   1.000
_cell.length_c   1.000
_cell.angle_alpha   90.00
_cell.angle_beta   90.00
_cell.angle_gamma   90.00
#
_symmetry.space_group_name_H-M   'P 1'
#
loop_
_entity.id
_entity.type
_entity.pdbx_description
1 polymer ?
#
loop_
_entity_poly.entity_id
_entity_poly.type
_entity_poly.pdbx_seq_one_letter_code
_entity_poly.pdbx_strand_id
1 'polypeptide(L)'
;MDADKFAELVRHGNEKLRVDNVVVEAGDAKLRGKGILRIERDSLEVDLTLRGRTVPGHARVVTKKNLWRMSGLVSGHLAFRCDTVSPGGTATSRNGIITITRRLHPIELVTERPDSPKAKRRRRILQKQLGLKPLDDALDRSFEFEATIVNCPLPAANGKTKTTWMNDFLGETWSSSLDTFSGELATARYALICAKNGSDLDIYFRSKEGSESGGEDGDWRKFRAFLAALAFANGVQPWPFRIKYSCGGHRVSEILCAARTPARTSYSPVNEAIGFQKSEAFGLAIKAAAEFLEPTTELNRQLTHLLFLFREAGKSQFSWRLRFWLYVFS
;
A
#
# COMPACT_ATOMS: atom_id res chain seq x y z
N MET A 1 -10.90 3.56 17.62
CA MET A 1 -9.71 3.22 16.82
C MET A 1 -9.92 3.80 15.44
N ASP A 2 -8.99 4.63 14.97
CA ASP A 2 -9.02 5.24 13.64
C ASP A 2 -7.95 4.59 12.73
N ALA A 3 -7.87 5.07 11.49
CA ALA A 3 -6.96 4.55 10.48
C ALA A 3 -5.48 4.81 10.82
N ASP A 4 -5.16 5.98 11.37
CA ASP A 4 -3.78 6.35 11.74
C ASP A 4 -3.27 5.47 12.89
N LYS A 5 -4.05 5.33 13.98
CA LYS A 5 -3.71 4.43 15.08
C LYS A 5 -3.60 2.98 14.62
N PHE A 6 -4.47 2.53 13.71
CA PHE A 6 -4.35 1.17 13.17
C PHE A 6 -3.08 1.01 12.33
N ALA A 7 -2.72 1.99 11.51
CA ALA A 7 -1.48 1.99 10.75
C ALA A 7 -0.24 1.95 11.65
N GLU A 8 -0.25 2.66 12.78
CA GLU A 8 0.82 2.59 13.80
C GLU A 8 0.94 1.19 14.40
N LEU A 9 -0.18 0.55 14.77
CA LEU A 9 -0.16 -0.83 15.27
C LEU A 9 0.39 -1.81 14.22
N VAL A 10 0.01 -1.62 12.95
CA VAL A 10 0.57 -2.40 11.83
C VAL A 10 2.07 -2.14 11.64
N ARG A 11 2.54 -0.91 11.84
CA ARG A 11 3.95 -0.52 11.72
C ARG A 11 4.84 -1.17 12.78
N HIS A 12 4.34 -1.28 14.01
CA HIS A 12 5.07 -1.89 15.13
C HIS A 12 4.96 -3.42 15.15
N GLY A 13 3.79 -3.96 14.76
CA GLY A 13 3.51 -5.39 14.83
C GLY A 13 3.33 -5.90 16.26
N ASN A 14 3.18 -7.23 16.38
CA ASN A 14 2.95 -7.99 17.61
C ASN A 14 1.66 -7.65 18.37
N GLU A 15 0.62 -7.27 17.63
CA GLU A 15 -0.65 -6.82 18.19
C GLU A 15 -1.81 -7.77 17.85
N LYS A 16 -2.82 -7.81 18.71
CA LYS A 16 -4.02 -8.62 18.50
C LYS A 16 -5.26 -7.76 18.66
N LEU A 17 -6.02 -7.63 17.58
CA LEU A 17 -7.22 -6.82 17.55
C LEU A 17 -8.44 -7.69 17.34
N ARG A 18 -9.51 -7.40 18.08
CA ARG A 18 -10.80 -8.06 17.87
C ARG A 18 -11.36 -7.64 16.51
N VAL A 19 -11.88 -8.60 15.75
CA VAL A 19 -12.67 -8.34 14.54
C VAL A 19 -14.10 -8.83 14.72
N ASP A 20 -15.04 -7.96 14.41
CA ASP A 20 -16.48 -8.17 14.57
C ASP A 20 -17.22 -8.02 13.24
N ASN A 21 -18.43 -8.57 13.19
CA ASN A 21 -19.32 -8.51 12.02
C ASN A 21 -18.63 -8.95 10.73
N VAL A 22 -17.75 -9.96 10.83
CA VAL A 22 -16.97 -10.43 9.70
C VAL A 22 -17.88 -11.17 8.74
N VAL A 23 -17.80 -10.79 7.47
CA VAL A 23 -18.49 -11.43 6.35
C VAL A 23 -17.43 -11.98 5.42
N VAL A 24 -17.49 -13.28 5.15
CA VAL A 24 -16.63 -13.98 4.19
C VAL A 24 -17.48 -14.42 3.01
N GLU A 25 -17.13 -13.95 1.81
CA GLU A 25 -17.75 -14.33 0.54
C GLU A 25 -16.77 -15.23 -0.23
N ALA A 26 -17.18 -16.47 -0.47
CA ALA A 26 -16.35 -17.51 -1.04
C ALA A 26 -17.16 -18.31 -2.07
N GLY A 27 -17.07 -17.91 -3.34
CA GLY A 27 -18.01 -18.38 -4.36
C GLY A 27 -19.44 -18.00 -3.98
N ASP A 28 -20.34 -18.99 -3.98
CA ASP A 28 -21.75 -18.79 -3.59
C ASP A 28 -21.97 -18.83 -2.07
N ALA A 29 -20.94 -19.16 -1.28
CA ALA A 29 -21.04 -19.22 0.16
C ALA A 29 -20.82 -17.84 0.78
N LYS A 30 -21.75 -17.45 1.67
CA LYS A 30 -21.63 -16.25 2.50
C LYS A 30 -21.67 -16.62 3.97
N LEU A 31 -20.51 -16.56 4.62
CA LEU A 31 -20.33 -16.92 6.03
C LEU A 31 -20.21 -15.67 6.87
N ARG A 32 -20.72 -15.73 8.10
CA ARG A 32 -20.62 -14.63 9.07
C ARG A 32 -19.99 -15.10 10.37
N GLY A 33 -19.19 -14.23 10.98
CA GLY A 33 -18.54 -14.55 12.24
C GLY A 33 -17.80 -13.39 12.87
N LYS A 34 -16.89 -13.75 13.76
CA LYS A 34 -16.03 -12.85 14.53
C LYS A 34 -14.72 -13.54 14.84
N GLY A 35 -13.74 -12.80 15.30
CA GLY A 35 -12.44 -13.37 15.57
C GLY A 35 -11.39 -12.37 16.01
N ILE A 36 -10.13 -12.69 15.72
CA ILE A 36 -8.96 -11.91 16.09
C ILE A 36 -8.10 -11.69 14.85
N LEU A 37 -7.77 -10.44 14.57
CA LEU A 37 -6.72 -10.03 13.66
C LEU A 37 -5.40 -9.99 14.44
N ARG A 38 -4.49 -10.88 14.07
CA ARG A 38 -3.08 -10.88 14.50
C ARG A 38 -2.28 -10.02 13.53
N ILE A 39 -1.60 -9.04 14.09
CA ILE A 39 -0.69 -8.16 13.38
C ILE A 39 0.71 -8.61 13.76
N GLU A 40 1.37 -9.29 12.83
CA GLU A 40 2.78 -9.63 12.93
C GLU A 40 3.59 -8.63 12.10
N ARG A 41 4.89 -8.52 12.36
CA ARG A 41 5.78 -7.64 11.60
C ARG A 41 5.70 -7.89 10.09
N ASP A 42 5.64 -9.16 9.72
CA ASP A 42 5.63 -9.60 8.33
C ASP A 42 4.29 -10.18 7.88
N SER A 43 3.21 -10.14 8.65
CA SER A 43 1.91 -10.65 8.16
C SER A 43 0.73 -10.07 8.92
N LEU A 44 -0.38 -9.95 8.21
CA LEU A 44 -1.69 -9.71 8.82
C LEU A 44 -2.46 -11.03 8.70
N GLU A 45 -2.78 -11.64 9.82
CA GLU A 45 -3.47 -12.93 9.88
C GLU A 45 -4.76 -12.81 10.68
N VAL A 46 -5.84 -13.39 10.19
CA VAL A 46 -7.12 -13.38 10.87
C VAL A 46 -7.51 -14.79 11.25
N ASP A 47 -7.79 -14.99 12.54
CA ASP A 47 -8.44 -16.19 13.05
C ASP A 47 -9.92 -15.89 13.22
N LEU A 48 -10.77 -16.64 12.52
CA LEU A 48 -12.20 -16.43 12.53
C LEU A 48 -12.94 -17.66 13.02
N THR A 49 -13.97 -17.41 13.82
CA THR A 49 -15.03 -18.37 14.13
C THR A 49 -16.27 -17.96 13.33
N LEU A 50 -16.60 -18.77 12.32
CA LEU A 50 -17.71 -18.56 11.39
C LEU A 50 -18.85 -19.53 11.70
N ARG A 51 -20.09 -19.08 11.46
CA ARG A 51 -21.27 -19.95 11.50
C ARG A 51 -21.49 -20.59 10.13
N GLY A 52 -21.50 -21.92 10.05
CA GLY A 52 -21.71 -22.65 8.80
C GLY A 52 -21.34 -24.13 8.93
N ARG A 53 -21.87 -24.97 8.03
CA ARG A 53 -21.60 -26.42 8.06
C ARG A 53 -20.37 -26.82 7.25
N THR A 54 -20.14 -26.15 6.12
CA THR A 54 -19.10 -26.50 5.15
C THR A 54 -18.13 -25.34 4.93
N VAL A 55 -16.84 -25.65 4.95
CA VAL A 55 -15.79 -24.73 4.47
C VAL A 55 -15.89 -24.68 2.94
N PRO A 56 -15.81 -23.50 2.31
CA PRO A 56 -15.82 -23.40 0.86
C PRO A 56 -14.66 -24.22 0.25
N GLY A 57 -14.94 -24.93 -0.84
CA GLY A 57 -13.96 -25.77 -1.51
C GLY A 57 -12.74 -24.98 -2.01
N HIS A 58 -11.62 -25.68 -2.14
CA HIS A 58 -10.36 -25.09 -2.63
C HIS A 58 -10.09 -25.63 -4.03
N ALA A 59 -9.93 -24.75 -5.01
CA ALA A 59 -9.46 -25.16 -6.33
C ALA A 59 -7.96 -25.48 -6.28
N ARG A 60 -7.52 -26.54 -6.99
CA ARG A 60 -6.09 -26.87 -7.16
C ARG A 60 -5.28 -25.75 -7.82
N VAL A 61 -5.93 -24.98 -8.70
CA VAL A 61 -5.38 -23.77 -9.32
C VAL A 61 -6.22 -22.58 -8.86
N VAL A 62 -5.59 -21.66 -8.11
CA VAL A 62 -6.25 -20.46 -7.62
C VAL A 62 -6.07 -19.35 -8.65
N THR A 63 -7.16 -18.96 -9.32
CA THR A 63 -7.20 -17.74 -10.14
C THR A 63 -7.80 -16.60 -9.33
N LYS A 64 -7.76 -15.36 -9.83
CA LYS A 64 -8.40 -14.19 -9.18
C LYS A 64 -9.89 -14.43 -8.87
N LYS A 65 -10.59 -15.23 -9.68
CA LYS A 65 -12.01 -15.59 -9.47
C LYS A 65 -12.23 -16.53 -8.28
N ASN A 66 -11.18 -17.22 -7.83
CA ASN A 66 -11.21 -18.18 -6.73
C ASN A 66 -10.83 -17.54 -5.39
N LEU A 67 -10.44 -16.26 -5.38
CA LEU A 67 -10.11 -15.53 -4.16
C LEU A 67 -11.40 -15.19 -3.40
N TRP A 68 -11.32 -15.33 -2.08
CA TRP A 68 -12.40 -14.95 -1.19
C TRP A 68 -12.35 -13.44 -0.92
N ARG A 69 -13.52 -12.89 -0.61
CA ARG A 69 -13.64 -11.52 -0.10
C ARG A 69 -13.99 -11.56 1.36
N MET A 70 -13.37 -10.68 2.13
CA MET A 70 -13.62 -10.55 3.55
C MET A 70 -13.87 -9.08 3.90
N SER A 71 -14.85 -8.83 4.75
CA SER A 71 -15.09 -7.49 5.30
C SER A 71 -15.54 -7.59 6.75
N GLY A 72 -15.37 -6.52 7.52
CA GLY A 72 -15.77 -6.50 8.92
C GLY A 72 -15.38 -5.20 9.62
N LEU A 73 -15.41 -5.24 10.95
CA LEU A 73 -15.01 -4.12 11.82
C LEU A 73 -13.84 -4.55 12.69
N VAL A 74 -12.73 -3.80 12.67
CA VAL A 74 -11.64 -3.94 13.62
C VAL A 74 -11.93 -3.09 14.86
N SER A 75 -11.80 -3.69 16.04
CA SER A 75 -12.06 -3.09 17.34
C SER A 75 -13.41 -2.36 17.40
N GLY A 76 -14.44 -2.93 16.76
CA GLY A 76 -15.82 -2.44 16.77
C GLY A 76 -16.14 -1.20 15.92
N HIS A 77 -15.13 -0.52 15.35
CA HIS A 77 -15.33 0.80 14.73
C HIS A 77 -14.69 0.97 13.36
N LEU A 78 -13.52 0.36 13.11
CA LEU A 78 -12.78 0.57 11.87
C LEU A 78 -13.20 -0.45 10.82
N ALA A 79 -13.94 -0.01 9.81
CA ALA A 79 -14.37 -0.88 8.73
C ALA A 79 -13.20 -1.28 7.82
N PHE A 80 -13.13 -2.56 7.49
CA PHE A 80 -12.10 -3.10 6.59
C PHE A 80 -12.69 -4.01 5.52
N ARG A 81 -11.97 -4.13 4.41
CA ARG A 81 -12.23 -5.06 3.31
C ARG A 81 -10.91 -5.69 2.84
N CYS A 82 -10.96 -6.94 2.39
CA CYS A 82 -9.86 -7.62 1.73
C CYS A 82 -10.44 -8.51 0.63
N ASP A 83 -10.17 -8.19 -0.63
CA ASP A 83 -10.73 -8.89 -1.79
C ASP A 83 -9.82 -10.00 -2.35
N THR A 84 -8.69 -10.22 -1.69
CA THR A 84 -7.60 -11.09 -2.14
C THR A 84 -7.27 -12.17 -1.12
N VAL A 85 -8.27 -12.63 -0.37
CA VAL A 85 -8.07 -13.69 0.63
C VAL A 85 -7.91 -15.02 -0.08
N SER A 86 -6.76 -15.67 0.10
CA SER A 86 -6.52 -16.99 -0.46
C SER A 86 -7.53 -17.99 0.10
N PRO A 87 -8.12 -18.87 -0.74
CA PRO A 87 -8.95 -19.95 -0.22
C PRO A 87 -8.10 -20.87 0.68
N GLY A 88 -6.81 -21.06 0.38
CA GLY A 88 -5.89 -21.92 1.12
C GLY A 88 -5.63 -21.47 2.56
N GLY A 89 -5.33 -22.43 3.44
CA GLY A 89 -5.00 -22.21 4.85
C GLY A 89 -5.59 -23.27 5.76
N THR A 90 -5.49 -23.09 7.08
CA THR A 90 -6.07 -24.01 8.05
C THR A 90 -7.57 -23.76 8.19
N ALA A 91 -8.38 -24.81 8.08
CA ALA A 91 -9.81 -24.74 8.30
C ALA A 91 -10.28 -25.99 9.02
N THR A 92 -11.06 -25.82 10.07
CA THR A 92 -11.70 -26.92 10.80
C THR A 92 -13.19 -26.64 10.93
N SER A 93 -14.03 -27.66 10.82
CA SER A 93 -15.47 -27.57 11.02
C SER A 93 -15.88 -28.56 12.09
N ARG A 94 -16.54 -28.09 13.15
CA ARG A 94 -17.09 -28.93 14.21
C ARG A 94 -18.43 -28.37 14.66
N ASN A 95 -19.47 -29.20 14.66
CA ASN A 95 -20.81 -28.85 15.16
C ASN A 95 -21.41 -27.57 14.54
N GLY A 96 -21.20 -27.33 13.24
CA GLY A 96 -21.71 -26.13 12.55
C GLY A 96 -20.96 -24.83 12.87
N ILE A 97 -19.80 -24.95 13.52
CA ILE A 97 -18.83 -23.88 13.73
C ILE A 97 -17.61 -24.17 12.87
N ILE A 98 -17.23 -23.19 12.06
CA ILE A 98 -16.04 -23.25 11.21
C ILE A 98 -14.98 -22.34 11.83
N THR A 99 -13.78 -22.84 12.05
CA THR A 99 -12.63 -22.02 12.43
C THR A 99 -11.66 -21.95 11.26
N ILE A 100 -11.30 -20.74 10.82
CA ILE A 100 -10.30 -20.52 9.77
C ILE A 100 -9.21 -19.57 10.22
N THR A 101 -7.98 -19.81 9.78
CA THR A 101 -6.89 -18.83 9.84
C THR A 101 -6.49 -18.45 8.43
N ARG A 102 -6.48 -17.15 8.12
CA ARG A 102 -6.17 -16.64 6.78
C ARG A 102 -5.26 -15.43 6.83
N ARG A 103 -4.34 -15.33 5.86
CA ARG A 103 -3.54 -14.13 5.63
C ARG A 103 -4.37 -13.10 4.86
N LEU A 104 -4.31 -11.85 5.30
CA LEU A 104 -4.93 -10.71 4.65
C LEU A 104 -3.84 -9.89 3.96
N HIS A 105 -3.96 -9.70 2.64
CA HIS A 105 -3.00 -8.89 1.88
C HIS A 105 -3.59 -8.44 0.54
N PRO A 106 -3.83 -7.13 0.32
CA PRO A 106 -3.82 -6.04 1.30
C PRO A 106 -5.14 -5.94 2.09
N ILE A 107 -5.16 -5.16 3.17
CA ILE A 107 -6.39 -4.71 3.83
C ILE A 107 -6.70 -3.31 3.32
N GLU A 108 -7.92 -3.11 2.83
CA GLU A 108 -8.46 -1.78 2.52
C GLU A 108 -9.26 -1.30 3.72
N LEU A 109 -8.87 -0.15 4.26
CA LEU A 109 -9.69 0.56 5.23
C LEU A 109 -10.80 1.26 4.49
N VAL A 110 -12.03 0.92 4.85
CA VAL A 110 -13.21 1.54 4.25
C VAL A 110 -13.42 2.88 4.95
N THR A 111 -12.70 3.90 4.51
CA THR A 111 -13.19 5.27 4.62
C THR A 111 -14.44 5.34 3.75
N GLU A 112 -15.58 5.74 4.32
CA GLU A 112 -16.84 5.76 3.55
C GLU A 112 -16.62 6.47 2.21
N ARG A 113 -16.81 5.75 1.10
CA ARG A 113 -16.64 6.33 -0.24
C ARG A 113 -17.45 7.63 -0.31
N PRO A 114 -16.85 8.76 -0.75
CA PRO A 114 -17.56 10.04 -0.89
C PRO A 114 -18.83 9.88 -1.73
N ASP A 115 -18.77 8.99 -2.73
CA ASP A 115 -19.88 8.65 -3.61
C ASP A 115 -20.87 7.61 -3.09
N SER A 116 -20.64 7.04 -1.90
CA SER A 116 -21.60 6.09 -1.34
C SER A 116 -22.94 6.79 -1.11
N PRO A 117 -24.08 6.11 -1.33
CA PRO A 117 -25.41 6.70 -1.09
C PRO A 117 -25.54 7.27 0.33
N LYS A 118 -24.83 6.68 1.31
CA LYS A 118 -24.80 7.12 2.71
C LYS A 118 -23.93 8.37 2.93
N ALA A 119 -22.79 8.48 2.26
CA ALA A 119 -21.94 9.69 2.30
C ALA A 119 -22.58 10.85 1.54
N LYS A 120 -23.13 10.62 0.34
CA LYS A 120 -23.94 11.61 -0.40
C LYS A 120 -25.12 12.13 0.44
N ARG A 121 -25.81 11.22 1.14
CA ARG A 121 -26.91 11.59 2.05
C ARG A 121 -26.43 12.44 3.23
N ARG A 122 -25.33 12.07 3.89
CA ARG A 122 -24.73 12.88 4.98
C ARG A 122 -24.25 14.25 4.49
N ARG A 123 -23.56 14.31 3.35
CA ARG A 123 -23.11 15.57 2.70
C ARG A 123 -24.29 16.50 2.42
N ARG A 124 -25.38 15.96 1.85
CA ARG A 124 -26.62 16.73 1.60
C ARG A 124 -27.27 17.24 2.89
N ILE A 125 -27.29 16.43 3.96
CA ILE A 125 -27.83 16.85 5.26
C ILE A 125 -26.98 17.98 5.86
N LEU A 126 -25.66 17.84 5.84
CA LEU A 126 -24.72 18.83 6.37
C LEU A 126 -24.77 20.14 5.58
N GLN A 127 -24.80 20.07 4.24
CA GLN A 127 -24.94 21.23 3.36
C GLN A 127 -26.25 21.97 3.61
N LYS A 128 -27.36 21.24 3.83
CA LYS A 128 -28.67 21.83 4.16
C LYS A 128 -28.69 22.47 5.55
N GLN A 129 -28.00 21.89 6.53
CA GLN A 129 -27.88 22.45 7.88
C GLN A 129 -27.00 23.72 7.92
N LEU A 130 -26.00 23.80 7.04
CA LEU A 130 -25.05 24.92 6.95
C LEU A 130 -25.43 25.97 5.89
N GLY A 131 -26.55 25.80 5.18
CA GLY A 131 -26.98 26.72 4.11
C GLY A 131 -26.04 26.75 2.90
N LEU A 132 -25.18 25.73 2.73
CA LEU A 132 -24.20 25.66 1.66
C LEU A 132 -24.86 25.08 0.39
N LYS A 133 -24.68 25.76 -0.76
CA LYS A 133 -25.06 25.21 -2.06
C LYS A 133 -24.22 23.94 -2.34
N PRO A 134 -24.75 22.94 -3.08
CA PRO A 134 -23.95 21.81 -3.52
C PRO A 134 -22.76 22.35 -4.30
N LEU A 135 -21.55 22.04 -3.86
CA LEU A 135 -20.35 22.28 -4.66
C LEU A 135 -20.54 21.47 -5.96
N ASP A 136 -20.46 22.12 -7.12
CA ASP A 136 -20.33 21.40 -8.38
C ASP A 136 -19.06 20.55 -8.26
N ASP A 137 -19.22 19.22 -8.13
CA ASP A 137 -18.13 18.24 -8.09
C ASP A 137 -17.38 18.14 -9.45
N ALA A 138 -17.45 19.17 -10.29
CA ALA A 138 -16.96 19.20 -11.66
C ALA A 138 -15.58 19.85 -11.83
N LEU A 139 -14.99 20.45 -10.79
CA LEU A 139 -13.85 21.37 -10.97
C LEU A 139 -12.48 20.88 -10.50
N ASP A 140 -12.39 19.81 -9.72
CA ASP A 140 -11.09 19.25 -9.34
C ASP A 140 -11.03 17.75 -9.64
N ARG A 141 -10.43 17.41 -10.79
CA ARG A 141 -10.12 16.02 -11.19
C ARG A 141 -8.66 15.67 -10.90
N SER A 142 -8.00 16.40 -10.00
CA SER A 142 -6.66 16.03 -9.56
C SER A 142 -6.70 14.71 -8.78
N PHE A 143 -5.59 13.98 -8.86
CA PHE A 143 -5.41 12.78 -8.05
C PHE A 143 -4.11 12.88 -7.27
N GLU A 144 -4.08 12.24 -6.11
CA GLU A 144 -2.93 12.20 -5.22
C GLU A 144 -2.83 10.83 -4.54
N PHE A 145 -1.60 10.33 -4.45
CA PHE A 145 -1.23 9.18 -3.67
C PHE A 145 -0.17 9.60 -2.65
N GLU A 146 -0.43 9.27 -1.39
CA GLU A 146 0.57 9.26 -0.33
C GLU A 146 0.86 7.81 0.01
N ALA A 147 2.12 7.39 0.00
CA ALA A 147 2.48 6.02 0.30
C ALA A 147 3.77 5.94 1.10
N THR A 148 3.88 4.98 2.01
CA THR A 148 5.08 4.83 2.83
C THR A 148 5.67 3.43 2.67
N ILE A 149 6.98 3.37 2.42
CA ILE A 149 7.75 2.14 2.36
C ILE A 149 8.64 2.06 3.60
N VAL A 150 8.49 1.00 4.38
CA VAL A 150 9.24 0.77 5.61
C VAL A 150 10.71 0.47 5.31
N ASN A 151 11.64 1.02 6.09
CA ASN A 151 13.07 0.69 6.03
C ASN A 151 13.68 0.78 4.61
N CYS A 152 13.21 1.74 3.83
CA CYS A 152 13.69 2.01 2.47
C CYS A 152 14.44 3.35 2.50
N PRO A 153 15.78 3.34 2.40
CA PRO A 153 16.54 4.59 2.38
C PRO A 153 16.30 5.34 1.07
N LEU A 154 16.40 6.68 1.14
CA LEU A 154 16.38 7.52 -0.06
C LEU A 154 17.68 7.29 -0.86
N PRO A 155 17.60 6.88 -2.14
CA PRO A 155 18.79 6.55 -2.95
C PRO A 155 19.63 7.76 -3.34
N ALA A 156 18.98 8.88 -3.63
CA ALA A 156 19.61 10.14 -4.01
C ALA A 156 18.68 11.28 -3.61
N ALA A 157 19.23 12.45 -3.28
CA ALA A 157 18.46 13.66 -2.98
C ALA A 157 18.77 14.75 -4.01
N ASN A 158 17.76 15.54 -4.39
CA ASN A 158 17.91 16.72 -5.24
C ASN A 158 17.19 17.95 -4.71
N GLY A 159 16.52 17.82 -3.56
CA GLY A 159 15.78 18.87 -2.88
C GLY A 159 15.99 18.82 -1.38
N LYS A 160 15.53 19.86 -0.70
CA LYS A 160 15.54 19.95 0.75
C LYS A 160 14.12 20.10 1.27
N THR A 161 13.78 19.39 2.34
CA THR A 161 12.60 19.72 3.13
C THR A 161 12.91 20.95 3.97
N LYS A 162 12.04 21.97 3.92
CA LYS A 162 12.04 23.08 4.86
C LYS A 162 10.91 22.85 5.86
N THR A 163 11.23 22.83 7.14
CA THR A 163 10.23 22.72 8.21
C THR A 163 10.19 24.04 8.96
N THR A 164 9.01 24.64 9.00
CA THR A 164 8.73 25.83 9.80
C THR A 164 8.00 25.42 11.07
N TRP A 165 8.51 25.85 12.20
CA TRP A 165 7.90 25.66 13.52
C TRP A 165 7.47 27.03 14.04
N MET A 166 6.17 27.18 14.27
CA MET A 166 5.62 28.38 14.87
C MET A 166 5.31 28.10 16.34
N ASN A 167 5.84 28.92 17.23
CA ASN A 167 5.60 28.84 18.65
C ASN A 167 5.27 30.23 19.20
N ASP A 168 4.26 30.30 20.07
CA ASP A 168 3.75 31.58 20.59
C ASP A 168 4.79 32.38 21.40
N PHE A 169 5.83 31.71 21.92
CA PHE A 169 6.92 32.36 22.67
C PHE A 169 8.15 32.63 21.79
N LEU A 170 8.58 31.65 20.99
CA LEU A 170 9.80 31.73 20.18
C LEU A 170 9.59 32.32 18.78
N GLY A 171 8.34 32.59 18.39
CA GLY A 171 7.99 33.02 17.05
C GLY A 171 8.18 31.91 16.01
N GLU A 172 8.47 32.33 14.77
CA GLU A 172 8.73 31.42 13.65
C GLU A 172 10.20 30.99 13.64
N THR A 173 10.44 29.69 13.71
CA THR A 173 11.77 29.08 13.53
C THR A 173 11.73 28.12 12.36
N TRP A 174 12.85 27.94 11.67
CA TRP A 174 12.92 27.05 10.51
C TRP A 174 14.14 26.13 10.56
N SER A 175 13.99 24.94 10.00
CA SER A 175 15.05 23.97 9.78
C SER A 175 15.02 23.47 8.34
N SER A 176 16.15 23.01 7.81
CA SER A 176 16.21 22.42 6.47
C SER A 176 17.02 21.14 6.46
N SER A 177 16.54 20.11 5.75
CA SER A 177 17.17 18.78 5.63
C SER A 177 17.30 18.38 4.16
N LEU A 178 18.44 17.78 3.78
CA LEU A 178 18.66 17.23 2.43
C LEU A 178 18.14 15.80 2.38
N ASP A 179 16.82 15.66 2.35
CA ASP A 179 16.09 14.40 2.52
C ASP A 179 15.03 14.16 1.44
N THR A 180 15.05 14.97 0.38
CA THR A 180 13.99 14.98 -0.63
C THR A 180 14.56 14.72 -2.01
N PHE A 181 13.87 13.87 -2.76
CA PHE A 181 14.02 13.75 -4.19
C PHE A 181 12.69 14.04 -4.86
N SER A 182 12.65 15.00 -5.77
CA SER A 182 11.46 15.31 -6.56
C SER A 182 11.72 15.17 -8.05
N GLY A 183 10.70 14.77 -8.79
CA GLY A 183 10.76 14.66 -10.24
C GLY A 183 9.39 14.75 -10.88
N GLU A 184 9.39 14.73 -12.21
CA GLU A 184 8.18 14.86 -13.01
C GLU A 184 8.10 13.77 -14.08
N LEU A 185 6.86 13.31 -14.31
CA LEU A 185 6.46 12.45 -15.41
C LEU A 185 5.58 13.24 -16.39
N ALA A 186 5.04 12.58 -17.41
CA ALA A 186 4.18 13.25 -18.40
C ALA A 186 2.95 13.91 -17.78
N THR A 187 2.24 13.20 -16.90
CA THR A 187 0.94 13.65 -16.32
C THR A 187 0.95 13.83 -14.80
N ALA A 188 2.07 13.51 -14.16
CA ALA A 188 2.20 13.53 -12.70
C ALA A 188 3.56 14.09 -12.27
N ARG A 189 3.63 14.52 -11.02
CA ARG A 189 4.86 14.88 -10.31
C ARG A 189 4.95 14.05 -9.05
N TYR A 190 6.17 13.76 -8.62
CA TYR A 190 6.41 12.94 -7.46
C TYR A 190 7.49 13.54 -6.56
N ALA A 191 7.40 13.21 -5.28
CA ALA A 191 8.44 13.43 -4.30
C ALA A 191 8.65 12.15 -3.48
N LEU A 192 9.91 11.87 -3.19
CA LEU A 192 10.38 10.83 -2.29
C LEU A 192 11.05 11.55 -1.12
N ILE A 193 10.56 11.33 0.09
CA ILE A 193 11.04 12.03 1.29
C ILE A 193 11.47 10.98 2.30
N CYS A 194 12.69 11.11 2.81
CA CYS A 194 13.14 10.28 3.93
C CYS A 194 12.40 10.73 5.20
N ALA A 195 11.65 9.82 5.82
CA ALA A 195 10.95 10.13 7.06
C ALA A 195 11.94 10.59 8.15
N LYS A 196 11.47 11.41 9.11
CA LYS A 196 12.30 12.01 10.18
C LYS A 196 13.15 11.00 10.97
N ASN A 197 12.78 9.71 10.95
CA ASN A 197 13.44 8.63 11.64
C ASN A 197 14.61 8.03 10.84
N GLY A 198 14.82 8.49 9.60
CA GLY A 198 15.89 8.07 8.69
C GLY A 198 15.71 6.70 8.04
N SER A 199 14.66 5.94 8.40
CA SER A 199 14.47 4.57 7.92
C SER A 199 13.43 4.44 6.80
N ASP A 200 12.35 5.22 6.83
CA ASP A 200 11.19 5.00 5.97
C ASP A 200 11.21 5.99 4.79
N LEU A 201 10.65 5.56 3.65
CA LEU A 201 10.50 6.39 2.45
C LEU A 201 9.04 6.75 2.27
N ASP A 202 8.74 8.04 2.41
CA ASP A 202 7.44 8.60 2.06
C ASP A 202 7.43 9.00 0.58
N ILE A 203 6.35 8.63 -0.09
CA ILE A 203 6.10 8.85 -1.51
C ILE A 203 4.89 9.74 -1.62
N TYR A 204 5.04 10.85 -2.31
CA TYR A 204 3.96 11.73 -2.74
C TYR A 204 3.90 11.68 -4.25
N PHE A 205 2.76 11.31 -4.81
CA PHE A 205 2.55 11.20 -6.26
C PHE A 205 1.24 11.87 -6.62
N ARG A 206 1.30 12.98 -7.35
CA ARG A 206 0.12 13.81 -7.65
C ARG A 206 0.06 14.23 -9.10
N SER A 207 -1.13 14.45 -9.61
CA SER A 207 -1.32 14.95 -10.97
C SER A 207 -0.67 16.33 -11.15
N LYS A 208 -0.25 16.62 -12.38
CA LYS A 208 0.14 17.98 -12.78
C LYS A 208 -1.09 18.86 -12.91
N GLU A 209 -0.88 20.17 -12.81
CA GLU A 209 -1.91 21.15 -13.13
C GLU A 209 -2.37 20.96 -14.59
N GLY A 210 -3.68 20.95 -14.81
CA GLY A 210 -4.29 20.66 -16.12
C GLY A 210 -4.28 19.18 -16.56
N SER A 211 -3.67 18.26 -15.79
CA SER A 211 -3.78 16.83 -16.04
C SER A 211 -4.96 16.24 -15.26
N GLU A 212 -5.97 15.75 -15.99
CA GLU A 212 -7.16 15.14 -15.38
C GLU A 212 -6.94 13.68 -14.99
N SER A 213 -7.59 13.26 -13.91
CA SER A 213 -7.77 11.85 -13.56
C SER A 213 -8.45 11.09 -14.71
N GLY A 214 -7.90 9.93 -15.04
CA GLY A 214 -8.51 9.00 -15.99
C GLY A 214 -9.55 8.07 -15.35
N GLY A 215 -9.94 8.37 -14.11
CA GLY A 215 -10.66 7.46 -13.21
C GLY A 215 -9.71 6.64 -12.34
N GLU A 216 -10.27 6.06 -11.25
CA GLU A 216 -9.51 5.31 -10.23
C GLU A 216 -8.56 4.27 -10.84
N ASP A 217 -9.03 3.46 -11.79
CA ASP A 217 -8.20 2.44 -12.45
C ASP A 217 -7.04 3.03 -13.27
N GLY A 218 -7.24 4.21 -13.88
CA GLY A 218 -6.20 4.92 -14.62
C GLY A 218 -5.14 5.50 -13.68
N ASP A 219 -5.58 6.11 -12.59
CA ASP A 219 -4.70 6.71 -11.59
C ASP A 219 -3.84 5.65 -10.89
N TRP A 220 -4.46 4.53 -10.47
CA TRP A 220 -3.74 3.38 -9.91
C TRP A 220 -2.75 2.77 -10.91
N ARG A 221 -3.07 2.75 -12.21
CA ARG A 221 -2.15 2.26 -13.24
C ARG A 221 -0.89 3.12 -13.30
N LYS A 222 -1.04 4.44 -13.35
CA LYS A 222 0.07 5.40 -13.33
C LYS A 222 0.92 5.25 -12.07
N PHE A 223 0.26 5.19 -10.91
CA PHE A 223 0.96 5.03 -9.64
C PHE A 223 1.72 3.70 -9.54
N ARG A 224 1.12 2.58 -10.01
CA ARG A 224 1.80 1.28 -10.05
C ARG A 224 2.98 1.25 -11.02
N ALA A 225 2.86 1.90 -12.18
CA ALA A 225 3.97 2.05 -13.12
C ALA A 225 5.13 2.83 -12.49
N PHE A 226 4.82 3.92 -11.77
CA PHE A 226 5.80 4.66 -10.98
C PHE A 226 6.45 3.80 -9.89
N LEU A 227 5.68 3.03 -9.10
CA LEU A 227 6.24 2.12 -8.12
C LEU A 227 7.14 1.07 -8.79
N ALA A 228 6.74 0.50 -9.93
CA ALA A 228 7.57 -0.45 -10.66
C ALA A 228 8.88 0.19 -11.20
N ALA A 229 8.83 1.44 -11.63
CA ALA A 229 10.01 2.22 -12.02
C ALA A 229 10.95 2.48 -10.83
N LEU A 230 10.40 2.88 -9.69
CA LEU A 230 11.16 3.02 -8.44
C LEU A 230 11.80 1.67 -8.04
N ALA A 231 11.06 0.58 -8.22
CA ALA A 231 11.55 -0.77 -7.96
C ALA A 231 12.73 -1.18 -8.82
N PHE A 232 12.69 -0.74 -10.07
CA PHE A 232 13.70 -0.99 -11.07
C PHE A 232 14.95 -0.16 -10.78
N ALA A 233 14.78 1.13 -10.53
CA ALA A 233 15.88 2.06 -10.27
C ALA A 233 16.60 1.78 -8.94
N ASN A 234 15.91 1.27 -7.91
CA ASN A 234 16.51 1.05 -6.59
C ASN A 234 16.93 -0.39 -6.32
N GLY A 235 16.51 -1.35 -7.15
CA GLY A 235 16.64 -2.77 -6.83
C GLY A 235 15.90 -3.17 -5.54
N VAL A 236 14.92 -2.37 -5.09
CA VAL A 236 14.11 -2.63 -3.89
C VAL A 236 12.68 -2.80 -4.30
N GLN A 237 11.97 -3.81 -3.81
CA GLN A 237 10.55 -3.96 -4.12
C GLN A 237 9.71 -2.94 -3.33
N PRO A 238 9.09 -1.93 -3.97
CA PRO A 238 8.37 -0.89 -3.27
C PRO A 238 6.97 -1.43 -3.01
N TRP A 239 6.82 -2.05 -1.84
CA TRP A 239 5.55 -2.54 -1.33
C TRP A 239 5.19 -1.58 -0.23
N PRO A 240 4.47 -0.48 -0.54
CA PRO A 240 4.12 0.44 0.50
C PRO A 240 3.29 -0.28 1.54
N PHE A 241 3.65 -0.10 2.81
CA PHE A 241 2.85 -0.65 3.88
C PHE A 241 1.55 0.13 4.04
N ARG A 242 1.53 1.40 3.64
CA ARG A 242 0.36 2.27 3.64
C ARG A 242 0.28 3.01 2.31
N ILE A 243 -0.92 3.11 1.74
CA ILE A 243 -1.22 3.94 0.58
C ILE A 243 -2.53 4.66 0.86
N LYS A 244 -2.54 5.98 0.78
CA LYS A 244 -3.74 6.81 0.77
C LYS A 244 -3.93 7.32 -0.65
N TYR A 245 -5.12 7.15 -1.19
CA TYR A 245 -5.50 7.68 -2.49
C TYR A 245 -6.59 8.73 -2.31
N SER A 246 -6.37 9.89 -2.91
CA SER A 246 -7.30 11.01 -2.92
C SER A 246 -7.57 11.45 -4.35
N CYS A 247 -8.81 11.86 -4.62
CA CYS A 247 -9.23 12.42 -5.90
C CYS A 247 -10.13 13.63 -5.65
N GLY A 248 -9.86 14.75 -6.33
CA GLY A 248 -10.58 16.02 -6.12
C GLY A 248 -10.51 16.52 -4.68
N GLY A 249 -9.36 16.38 -4.03
CA GLY A 249 -9.16 16.75 -2.62
C GLY A 249 -9.87 15.82 -1.60
N HIS A 250 -10.50 14.74 -2.04
CA HIS A 250 -11.21 13.81 -1.17
C HIS A 250 -10.49 12.46 -1.07
N ARG A 251 -10.29 11.95 0.15
CA ARG A 251 -9.73 10.60 0.36
C ARG A 251 -10.73 9.55 -0.13
N VAL A 252 -10.34 8.79 -1.15
CA VAL A 252 -11.15 7.75 -1.79
C VAL A 252 -10.91 6.39 -1.17
N SER A 253 -9.64 6.05 -0.94
CA SER A 253 -9.26 4.76 -0.36
C SER A 253 -7.99 4.85 0.47
N GLU A 254 -7.88 3.93 1.41
CA GLU A 254 -6.68 3.75 2.21
C GLU A 254 -6.37 2.25 2.30
N ILE A 255 -5.18 1.87 1.86
CA ILE A 255 -4.71 0.50 1.77
C ILE A 255 -3.58 0.30 2.76
N LEU A 256 -3.64 -0.78 3.54
CA LEU A 256 -2.61 -1.21 4.46
C LEU A 256 -2.14 -2.64 4.14
N CYS A 257 -0.83 -2.81 4.15
CA CYS A 257 -0.12 -4.08 4.09
C CYS A 257 0.67 -4.28 5.38
N ALA A 258 1.15 -5.49 5.62
CA ALA A 258 2.13 -5.73 6.68
C ALA A 258 3.36 -4.83 6.47
N ALA A 259 3.91 -4.31 7.56
CA ALA A 259 5.06 -3.41 7.61
C ALA A 259 6.40 -4.12 7.37
N ARG A 260 6.46 -4.90 6.29
CA ARG A 260 7.62 -5.69 5.89
C ARG A 260 8.75 -4.78 5.43
N THR A 261 9.97 -5.16 5.79
CA THR A 261 11.15 -4.58 5.13
C THR A 261 11.19 -5.09 3.68
N PRO A 262 11.27 -4.19 2.69
CA PRO A 262 11.38 -4.55 1.29
C PRO A 262 12.53 -5.50 1.02
N ALA A 263 12.29 -6.49 0.18
CA ALA A 263 13.37 -7.31 -0.34
C ALA A 263 14.26 -6.49 -1.28
N ARG A 264 15.57 -6.67 -1.13
CA ARG A 264 16.58 -6.12 -2.02
C ARG A 264 16.99 -7.15 -3.04
N THR A 265 17.24 -6.71 -4.26
CA THR A 265 17.86 -7.53 -5.30
C THR A 265 19.37 -7.29 -5.26
N SER A 266 20.15 -8.33 -5.54
CA SER A 266 21.58 -8.20 -5.84
C SER A 266 21.81 -7.46 -7.17
N TYR A 267 20.76 -7.43 -7.99
CA TYR A 267 20.73 -6.85 -9.34
C TYR A 267 19.91 -5.56 -9.30
N SER A 268 20.50 -4.49 -8.76
CA SER A 268 20.08 -3.16 -9.15
C SER A 268 20.78 -2.86 -10.47
N PRO A 269 20.07 -2.62 -11.59
CA PRO A 269 20.68 -2.15 -12.83
C PRO A 269 21.36 -0.79 -12.65
N VAL A 270 21.12 -0.15 -11.49
CA VAL A 270 21.56 1.17 -11.12
C VAL A 270 22.29 1.04 -9.78
N ASN A 271 23.59 0.80 -9.82
CA ASN A 271 24.43 0.72 -8.63
C ASN A 271 25.57 1.75 -8.68
N GLU A 272 26.34 1.85 -7.60
CA GLU A 272 27.47 2.79 -7.48
C GLU A 272 28.49 2.63 -8.61
N ALA A 273 28.64 1.41 -9.14
CA ALA A 273 29.56 1.11 -10.24
C ALA A 273 29.18 1.77 -11.57
N ILE A 274 27.92 2.20 -11.75
CA ILE A 274 27.44 2.89 -12.97
C ILE A 274 27.32 4.41 -12.72
N GLY A 275 27.79 4.95 -11.59
CA GLY A 275 27.86 6.40 -11.34
C GLY A 275 26.52 7.07 -11.01
N PHE A 276 25.51 6.28 -10.62
CA PHE A 276 24.14 6.74 -10.37
C PHE A 276 23.87 7.35 -8.99
N GLN A 277 24.91 7.66 -8.20
CA GLN A 277 24.76 8.54 -7.03
C GLN A 277 24.37 9.99 -7.44
N LYS A 278 24.42 10.31 -8.74
CA LYS A 278 23.92 11.58 -9.27
C LYS A 278 22.39 11.56 -9.37
N SER A 279 21.77 12.50 -8.67
CA SER A 279 20.32 12.71 -8.67
C SER A 279 19.70 12.81 -10.06
N GLU A 280 20.40 13.42 -11.02
CA GLU A 280 19.95 13.54 -12.41
C GLU A 280 19.75 12.17 -13.08
N ALA A 281 20.74 11.29 -12.96
CA ALA A 281 20.69 9.97 -13.56
C ALA A 281 19.54 9.14 -12.94
N PHE A 282 19.40 9.20 -11.61
CA PHE A 282 18.29 8.56 -10.90
C PHE A 282 16.92 9.04 -11.39
N GLY A 283 16.74 10.36 -11.56
CA GLY A 283 15.50 10.94 -12.08
C GLY A 283 15.19 10.51 -13.51
N LEU A 284 16.20 10.46 -14.39
CA LEU A 284 16.05 9.99 -15.77
C LEU A 284 15.67 8.51 -15.82
N ALA A 285 16.26 7.67 -14.97
CA ALA A 285 15.91 6.24 -14.90
C ALA A 285 14.47 6.01 -14.45
N ILE A 286 14.00 6.72 -13.40
CA ILE A 286 12.60 6.64 -12.97
C ILE A 286 11.67 7.07 -14.12
N LYS A 287 11.97 8.20 -14.78
CA LYS A 287 11.13 8.72 -15.85
C LYS A 287 11.01 7.73 -17.01
N ALA A 288 12.16 7.26 -17.53
CA ALA A 288 12.20 6.31 -18.64
C ALA A 288 11.49 4.98 -18.29
N ALA A 289 11.73 4.44 -17.10
CA ALA A 289 11.09 3.20 -16.67
C ALA A 289 9.57 3.39 -16.44
N ALA A 290 9.12 4.51 -15.90
CA ALA A 290 7.70 4.78 -15.69
C ALA A 290 6.95 4.94 -17.01
N GLU A 291 7.51 5.70 -17.96
CA GLU A 291 6.96 5.85 -19.31
C GLU A 291 6.90 4.51 -20.06
N PHE A 292 7.94 3.68 -19.91
CA PHE A 292 7.96 2.35 -20.50
C PHE A 292 6.92 1.41 -19.88
N LEU A 293 6.73 1.45 -18.55
CA LEU A 293 5.88 0.50 -17.81
C LEU A 293 4.40 0.91 -17.71
N GLU A 294 4.05 2.18 -17.98
CA GLU A 294 2.67 2.67 -17.92
C GLU A 294 1.72 1.97 -18.93
N PRO A 295 2.11 1.75 -20.21
CA PRO A 295 1.30 0.99 -21.14
C PRO A 295 1.16 -0.48 -20.72
N THR A 296 -0.04 -1.05 -20.80
CA THR A 296 -0.26 -2.47 -20.54
C THR A 296 0.00 -3.32 -21.78
N THR A 297 1.24 -3.34 -22.26
CA THR A 297 1.67 -4.25 -23.34
C THR A 297 2.02 -5.63 -22.78
N GLU A 298 2.06 -6.65 -23.65
CA GLU A 298 2.48 -7.99 -23.25
C GLU A 298 3.95 -8.02 -22.82
N LEU A 299 4.83 -7.31 -23.53
CA LEU A 299 6.23 -7.15 -23.18
C LEU A 299 6.40 -6.59 -21.76
N ASN A 300 5.63 -5.56 -21.40
CA ASN A 300 5.72 -4.94 -20.08
C ASN A 300 5.28 -5.89 -18.97
N ARG A 301 4.27 -6.72 -19.22
CA ARG A 301 3.82 -7.76 -18.28
C ARG A 301 4.91 -8.81 -18.07
N GLN A 302 5.52 -9.28 -19.16
CA GLN A 302 6.60 -10.26 -19.11
C GLN A 302 7.84 -9.70 -18.41
N LEU A 303 8.24 -8.46 -18.70
CA LEU A 303 9.35 -7.80 -18.04
C LEU A 303 9.09 -7.61 -16.54
N THR A 304 7.89 -7.17 -16.16
CA THR A 304 7.51 -7.00 -14.75
C THR A 304 7.55 -8.35 -14.02
N HIS A 305 7.09 -9.42 -14.66
CA HIS A 305 7.17 -10.78 -14.13
C HIS A 305 8.63 -11.22 -13.96
N LEU A 306 9.46 -11.02 -14.98
CA LEU A 306 10.87 -11.41 -14.96
C LEU A 306 11.67 -10.63 -13.90
N LEU A 307 11.41 -9.32 -13.78
CA LEU A 307 11.94 -8.50 -12.69
C LEU A 307 11.52 -9.08 -11.34
N PHE A 308 10.25 -9.43 -11.15
CA PHE A 308 9.77 -10.11 -9.93
C PHE A 308 10.54 -11.41 -9.63
N LEU A 309 10.72 -12.29 -10.62
CA LEU A 309 11.46 -13.55 -10.46
C LEU A 309 12.92 -13.32 -10.05
N PHE A 310 13.61 -12.36 -10.67
CA PHE A 310 14.98 -12.01 -10.24
C PHE A 310 15.03 -11.51 -8.80
N ARG A 311 13.99 -10.82 -8.33
CA ARG A 311 13.92 -10.37 -6.93
C ARG A 311 13.72 -11.55 -5.98
N GLU A 312 12.82 -12.48 -6.30
CA GLU A 312 12.60 -13.69 -5.50
C GLU A 312 13.85 -14.57 -5.47
N ALA A 313 14.58 -14.69 -6.59
CA ALA A 313 15.85 -15.41 -6.67
C ALA A 313 16.96 -14.76 -5.81
N GLY A 314 16.99 -13.43 -5.73
CA GLY A 314 17.93 -12.72 -4.84
C GLY A 314 17.73 -13.06 -3.36
N LYS A 315 16.48 -13.27 -2.92
CA LYS A 315 16.16 -13.67 -1.53
C LYS A 315 16.76 -15.03 -1.17
N SER A 316 16.73 -15.99 -2.11
CA SER A 316 17.25 -17.34 -1.85
C SER A 316 18.78 -17.37 -1.80
N GLN A 317 19.49 -16.60 -2.64
CA GLN A 317 20.95 -16.49 -2.57
C GLN A 317 21.47 -15.88 -1.26
N PHE A 318 20.73 -14.94 -0.65
CA PHE A 318 21.08 -14.39 0.67
C PHE A 318 20.95 -15.43 1.79
N SER A 319 20.02 -16.39 1.68
CA SER A 319 19.86 -17.47 2.65
C SER A 319 21.01 -18.49 2.64
N TRP A 320 21.64 -18.72 1.48
CA TRP A 320 22.79 -19.62 1.37
C TRP A 320 24.08 -19.00 1.90
N ARG A 321 24.28 -17.69 1.72
CA ARG A 321 25.49 -17.00 2.22
C ARG A 321 25.51 -16.86 3.76
N LEU A 322 24.35 -16.77 4.41
CA LEU A 322 24.25 -16.81 5.88
C LEU A 322 24.49 -18.21 6.48
N ARG A 323 24.29 -19.29 5.72
CA ARG A 323 24.67 -20.64 6.15
C ARG A 323 26.15 -20.96 5.91
N PHE A 324 26.80 -20.31 4.94
CA PHE A 324 28.23 -20.53 4.69
C PHE A 324 29.15 -19.83 5.70
N TRP A 325 28.73 -18.71 6.29
CA TRP A 325 29.51 -18.03 7.33
C TRP A 325 29.43 -18.70 8.71
N LEU A 326 28.44 -19.57 8.94
CA LEU A 326 28.32 -20.38 10.17
C LEU A 326 28.97 -21.77 10.04
N TYR A 327 29.56 -22.11 8.89
CA TYR A 327 30.26 -23.39 8.67
C TYR A 327 31.76 -23.26 8.36
N VAL A 328 32.29 -22.04 8.28
CA VAL A 328 33.73 -21.77 8.03
C VAL A 328 34.46 -21.32 9.31
N PHE A 329 33.75 -21.16 10.43
CA PHE A 329 34.34 -20.94 11.76
C PHE A 329 33.63 -21.80 12.83
N SER A 330 33.74 -23.13 12.69
CA SER A 330 33.40 -24.10 13.74
C SER A 330 34.42 -25.20 13.74
#